data_AF-A0A0S7YXZ5-F1
#
_entry.id   AF-A0A0S7YXZ5-F1
#
_cell.length_a   1.000
_cell.length_b   1.000
_cell.length_c   1.000
_cell.angle_alpha   90.00
_cell.angle_beta   90.00
_cell.angle_gamma   90.00
#
_symmetry.space_group_name_H-M   'P 1'
#
loop_
_entity.id
_entity.type
_entity.pdbx_description
1 polymer ?
#
loop_
_entity_poly.entity_id
_entity_poly.type
_entity_poly.pdbx_seq_one_letter_code
_entity_poly.pdbx_strand_id
1 'polypeptide(L)'
;MTETNEQILQSHAGLIHRVVMHCNESLLLGLDDEDRSIAESILRGIQDPSTLPDLAADFDSGMAAPGIASLVHASRNGNAHALQIIAGMAKQMLQAGGDMGILAGRIRPLVEGERDADKLTEDMGEKGQKLMVDILEELLKLEAN
;
A
#
# COMPACT_ATOMS: atom_id res chain seq x y z
N MET A 1 27.32 -3.41 -42.44
CA MET A 1 25.97 -3.59 -41.85
C MET A 1 25.96 -3.43 -40.32
N THR A 2 27.02 -2.90 -39.70
CA THR A 2 27.13 -2.73 -38.23
C THR A 2 26.92 -1.28 -37.78
N GLU A 3 27.41 -0.28 -38.54
CA GLU A 3 27.25 1.16 -38.22
C GLU A 3 25.78 1.60 -38.05
N THR A 4 24.88 1.08 -38.88
CA THR A 4 23.46 1.48 -38.86
C THR A 4 22.74 1.02 -37.59
N ASN A 5 23.10 -0.15 -37.06
CA ASN A 5 22.49 -0.67 -35.83
C ASN A 5 23.03 0.07 -34.59
N GLU A 6 24.32 0.41 -34.55
CA GLU A 6 24.89 1.21 -33.47
C GLU A 6 24.33 2.64 -33.45
N GLN A 7 24.14 3.27 -34.62
CA GLN A 7 23.49 4.58 -34.72
C GLN A 7 22.02 4.56 -34.29
N ILE A 8 21.28 3.51 -34.64
CA ILE A 8 19.90 3.33 -34.19
C ILE A 8 19.85 3.17 -32.67
N LEU A 9 20.75 2.35 -32.10
CA LEU A 9 20.80 2.13 -30.66
C LEU A 9 21.18 3.43 -29.89
N GLN A 10 22.16 4.18 -30.38
CA GLN A 10 22.56 5.46 -29.81
C GLN A 10 21.46 6.53 -29.93
N SER A 11 20.73 6.56 -31.04
CA SER A 11 19.61 7.48 -31.25
C SER A 11 18.46 7.19 -30.29
N HIS A 12 18.07 5.92 -30.13
CA HIS A 12 17.03 5.52 -29.17
C HIS A 12 17.46 5.77 -27.72
N ALA A 13 18.69 5.40 -27.35
CA ALA A 13 19.23 5.69 -26.03
C ALA A 13 19.25 7.20 -25.74
N GLY A 14 19.63 8.02 -26.71
CA GLY A 14 19.61 9.48 -26.59
C GLY A 14 18.19 10.08 -26.53
N LEU A 15 17.21 9.46 -27.17
CA LEU A 15 15.80 9.85 -27.08
C LEU A 15 15.22 9.51 -25.70
N ILE A 16 15.45 8.29 -25.22
CA ILE A 16 15.05 7.85 -23.88
C ILE A 16 15.71 8.74 -22.82
N HIS A 17 17.03 8.97 -22.92
CA HIS A 17 17.76 9.84 -22.00
C HIS A 17 17.20 11.26 -21.99
N ARG A 18 16.82 11.83 -23.14
CA ARG A 18 16.19 13.16 -23.19
C ARG A 18 14.81 13.19 -22.57
N VAL A 19 13.97 12.17 -22.79
CA VAL A 19 12.64 12.08 -22.17
C VAL A 19 12.77 11.96 -20.66
N VAL A 20 13.66 11.09 -20.17
CA VAL A 20 13.96 10.92 -18.74
C VAL A 20 14.51 12.21 -18.11
N MET A 21 15.38 12.94 -18.81
CA MET A 21 15.92 14.22 -18.33
C MET A 21 14.92 15.39 -18.39
N HIS A 22 13.87 15.31 -19.22
CA HIS A 22 12.83 16.35 -19.31
C HIS A 22 11.67 16.14 -18.32
N CYS A 23 11.65 15.01 -17.60
CA CYS A 23 10.83 14.81 -16.42
C CYS A 23 11.39 15.65 -15.25
N ASN A 24 11.06 16.95 -15.24
CA ASN A 24 11.70 17.98 -14.42
C ASN A 24 10.96 18.24 -13.09
N GLU A 25 11.68 18.62 -12.04
CA GLU A 25 11.15 18.95 -10.69
C GLU A 25 10.08 20.05 -10.71
N SER A 26 10.01 20.83 -11.80
CA SER A 26 8.96 21.82 -12.06
C SER A 26 7.55 21.21 -12.06
N LEU A 27 7.40 19.90 -12.31
CA LEU A 27 6.13 19.17 -12.19
C LEU A 27 5.67 19.02 -10.73
N LEU A 28 6.57 19.18 -9.76
CA LEU A 28 6.27 19.09 -8.33
C LEU A 28 5.84 20.44 -7.74
N LEU A 29 5.84 21.52 -8.54
CA LEU A 29 5.42 22.84 -8.08
C LEU A 29 3.89 22.91 -7.98
N GLY A 30 3.39 23.22 -6.78
CA GLY A 30 1.95 23.36 -6.51
C GLY A 30 1.24 22.07 -6.08
N LEU A 31 1.95 20.94 -6.01
CA LEU A 31 1.47 19.73 -5.35
C LEU A 31 1.53 19.88 -3.83
N ASP A 32 0.57 19.29 -3.14
CA ASP A 32 0.66 19.10 -1.69
C ASP A 32 1.69 18.01 -1.35
N ASP A 33 1.92 17.79 -0.06
CA ASP A 33 2.99 16.89 0.40
C ASP A 33 2.73 15.42 0.01
N GLU A 34 1.46 15.00 -0.05
CA GLU A 34 1.07 13.65 -0.45
C GLU A 34 1.29 13.44 -1.95
N ASP A 35 0.75 14.35 -2.77
CA ASP A 35 0.88 14.32 -4.22
C ASP A 35 2.34 14.46 -4.66
N ARG A 36 3.12 15.31 -3.99
CA ARG A 36 4.57 15.45 -4.22
C ARG A 36 5.29 14.14 -3.97
N SER A 37 5.01 13.45 -2.86
CA SER A 37 5.64 12.18 -2.52
C SER A 37 5.36 11.08 -3.55
N ILE A 38 4.10 11.02 -4.02
CA ILE A 38 3.69 10.10 -5.09
C ILE A 38 4.42 10.44 -6.40
N ALA A 39 4.40 11.71 -6.82
CA ALA A 39 5.04 12.15 -8.06
C ALA A 39 6.56 11.94 -8.05
N GLU A 40 7.23 12.22 -6.93
CA GLU A 40 8.66 11.94 -6.74
C GLU A 40 8.98 10.44 -6.86
N SER A 41 8.15 9.58 -6.28
CA SER A 41 8.33 8.12 -6.33
C SER A 41 8.19 7.59 -7.77
N ILE A 42 7.23 8.10 -8.53
CA ILE A 42 7.05 7.78 -9.96
C ILE A 42 8.26 8.26 -10.77
N LEU A 43 8.70 9.50 -10.57
CA LEU A 43 9.83 10.09 -11.29
C LEU A 43 11.14 9.34 -11.02
N ARG A 44 11.39 8.97 -9.76
CA ARG A 44 12.54 8.13 -9.39
C ARG A 44 12.45 6.76 -10.07
N GLY A 45 11.28 6.12 -10.07
CA GLY A 45 11.09 4.82 -10.73
C GLY A 45 11.26 4.83 -12.24
N ILE A 46 10.90 5.93 -12.92
CA ILE A 46 11.16 6.11 -14.36
C ILE A 46 12.66 6.25 -14.65
N GLN A 47 13.40 6.94 -13.78
CA GLN A 47 14.84 7.13 -13.92
C GLN A 47 15.63 5.87 -13.58
N ASP A 48 15.22 5.17 -12.51
CA ASP A 48 15.82 3.93 -12.05
C ASP A 48 14.72 3.01 -11.51
N PRO A 49 14.31 1.98 -12.27
CA PRO A 49 13.28 1.04 -11.85
C PRO A 49 13.61 0.29 -10.56
N SER A 50 14.89 0.18 -10.18
CA SER A 50 15.31 -0.47 -8.93
C SER A 50 15.02 0.37 -7.68
N THR A 51 14.65 1.64 -7.84
CA THR A 51 14.20 2.52 -6.76
C THR A 51 12.72 2.35 -6.42
N LEU A 52 11.95 1.66 -7.26
CA LEU A 52 10.56 1.34 -6.97
C LEU A 52 10.48 0.28 -5.87
N PRO A 53 9.46 0.34 -5.00
CA PRO A 53 9.16 -0.77 -4.10
C PRO A 53 8.93 -2.05 -4.90
N ASP A 54 9.52 -3.16 -4.46
CA ASP A 54 9.25 -4.45 -5.06
C ASP A 54 7.76 -4.79 -4.88
N LEU A 55 7.06 -5.00 -5.99
CA LEU A 55 5.63 -5.35 -5.99
C LEU A 55 5.39 -6.74 -5.38
N ALA A 56 6.42 -7.58 -5.32
CA ALA A 56 6.42 -8.86 -4.63
C ALA A 56 6.94 -8.78 -3.19
N ALA A 57 7.36 -7.59 -2.72
CA ALA A 57 7.75 -7.42 -1.33
C ALA A 57 6.57 -7.73 -0.40
N ASP A 58 6.89 -8.44 0.69
CA ASP A 58 5.93 -8.68 1.76
C ASP A 58 5.40 -7.36 2.33
N PHE A 59 4.12 -7.36 2.69
CA PHE A 59 3.50 -6.24 3.39
C PHE A 59 4.14 -6.08 4.77
N ASP A 60 4.66 -4.88 5.07
CA ASP A 60 5.15 -4.53 6.41
C ASP A 60 3.96 -4.24 7.33
N SER A 61 3.77 -5.10 8.34
CA SER A 61 2.69 -4.96 9.30
C SER A 61 2.75 -3.64 10.07
N GLY A 62 3.96 -3.12 10.33
CA GLY A 62 4.15 -1.84 11.03
C GLY A 62 3.66 -0.63 10.21
N MET A 63 3.63 -0.75 8.89
CA MET A 63 3.14 0.30 7.99
C MET A 63 1.64 0.17 7.73
N ALA A 64 1.12 -1.06 7.64
CA ALA A 64 -0.27 -1.32 7.29
C ALA A 64 -1.23 -1.23 8.49
N ALA A 65 -0.80 -1.71 9.68
CA ALA A 65 -1.66 -1.86 10.84
C ALA A 65 -2.31 -0.54 11.32
N PRO A 66 -1.59 0.59 11.44
CA PRO A 66 -2.18 1.85 11.90
C PRO A 66 -3.31 2.36 10.99
N GLY A 67 -3.15 2.20 9.67
CA GLY A 67 -4.15 2.61 8.68
C GLY A 67 -5.42 1.78 8.77
N ILE A 68 -5.28 0.45 8.88
CA ILE A 68 -6.41 -0.47 9.03
C ILE A 68 -7.13 -0.22 10.36
N ALA A 69 -6.39 -0.09 11.47
CA ALA A 69 -6.95 0.21 12.79
C ALA A 69 -7.75 1.51 12.79
N SER A 70 -7.23 2.57 12.15
CA SER A 70 -7.91 3.86 12.02
C SER A 70 -9.24 3.73 11.27
N LEU A 71 -9.25 2.96 10.16
CA LEU A 71 -10.47 2.71 9.39
C LEU A 71 -11.49 1.88 10.18
N VAL A 72 -11.06 0.84 10.89
CA VAL A 72 -11.94 0.03 11.76
C VAL A 72 -12.55 0.91 12.85
N HIS A 73 -11.74 1.70 13.55
CA HIS A 73 -12.19 2.57 14.64
C HIS A 73 -13.19 3.62 14.13
N ALA A 74 -12.87 4.31 13.03
CA ALA A 74 -13.78 5.27 12.42
C ALA A 74 -15.09 4.63 11.97
N SER A 75 -15.03 3.44 11.35
CA SER A 75 -16.21 2.68 10.92
C SER A 75 -17.10 2.30 12.10
N ARG A 76 -16.50 1.83 13.20
CA ARG A 76 -17.20 1.49 14.44
C ARG A 76 -17.92 2.69 15.04
N ASN A 77 -17.32 3.88 14.93
CA ASN A 77 -17.90 5.14 15.41
C ASN A 77 -18.89 5.78 14.41
N GLY A 78 -19.33 5.05 13.38
CA GLY A 78 -20.39 5.48 12.47
C GLY A 78 -19.90 6.26 11.24
N ASN A 79 -18.60 6.31 10.98
CA ASN A 79 -18.08 6.93 9.76
C ASN A 79 -18.38 6.04 8.54
N ALA A 80 -19.45 6.37 7.81
CA ALA A 80 -19.89 5.62 6.64
C ALA A 80 -18.84 5.59 5.51
N HIS A 81 -18.03 6.64 5.36
CA HIS A 81 -16.98 6.69 4.35
C HIS A 81 -15.83 5.73 4.69
N ALA A 82 -15.38 5.71 5.94
CA ALA A 82 -14.39 4.74 6.41
C ALA A 82 -14.89 3.30 6.24
N LEU A 83 -16.18 3.06 6.53
CA LEU A 83 -16.81 1.75 6.34
C LEU A 83 -16.81 1.32 4.87
N GLN A 84 -17.06 2.25 3.93
CA GLN A 84 -16.98 1.97 2.50
C GLN A 84 -15.56 1.63 2.06
N ILE A 85 -14.56 2.37 2.53
CA ILE A 85 -13.15 2.10 2.22
C ILE A 85 -12.76 0.70 2.69
N ILE A 86 -12.99 0.39 3.98
CA ILE A 86 -12.56 -0.90 4.53
C ILE A 86 -13.35 -2.08 3.94
N ALA A 87 -14.62 -1.88 3.56
CA ALA A 87 -15.38 -2.89 2.84
C ALA A 87 -14.86 -3.11 1.40
N GLY A 88 -14.39 -2.06 0.73
CA GLY A 88 -13.70 -2.16 -0.55
C GLY A 88 -12.41 -2.96 -0.45
N MET A 89 -11.58 -2.62 0.55
CA MET A 89 -10.34 -3.34 0.86
C MET A 89 -10.61 -4.81 1.16
N ALA A 90 -11.60 -5.12 2.02
CA ALA A 90 -11.98 -6.49 2.34
C ALA A 90 -12.34 -7.30 1.09
N LYS A 91 -13.03 -6.71 0.10
CA LYS A 91 -13.33 -7.39 -1.17
C LYS A 91 -12.07 -7.72 -1.97
N GLN A 92 -11.10 -6.79 -2.02
CA GLN A 92 -9.83 -7.03 -2.72
C GLN A 92 -8.98 -8.08 -1.98
N MET A 93 -8.93 -8.01 -0.66
CA MET A 93 -8.23 -8.96 0.21
C MET A 93 -8.81 -10.37 0.10
N LEU A 94 -10.15 -10.50 0.00
CA LEU A 94 -10.81 -11.78 -0.24
C LEU A 94 -10.40 -12.40 -1.59
N GLN A 95 -10.23 -11.57 -2.64
CA GLN A 95 -9.76 -12.04 -3.95
C GLN A 95 -8.29 -12.44 -3.93
N ALA A 96 -7.45 -11.75 -3.14
CA ALA A 96 -6.05 -12.12 -2.96
C ALA A 96 -5.89 -13.49 -2.27
N GLY A 97 -6.81 -13.86 -1.38
CA GLY A 97 -6.79 -15.14 -0.69
C GLY A 97 -5.70 -15.22 0.39
N GLY A 98 -5.42 -16.44 0.88
CA GLY A 98 -4.47 -16.67 1.97
C GLY A 98 -4.81 -15.87 3.24
N ASP A 99 -3.79 -15.38 3.94
CA ASP A 99 -3.93 -14.58 5.17
C ASP A 99 -4.79 -13.32 4.96
N MET A 100 -4.69 -12.68 3.79
CA MET A 100 -5.49 -11.48 3.47
C MET A 100 -6.98 -11.83 3.32
N GLY A 101 -7.29 -12.98 2.73
CA GLY A 101 -8.66 -13.47 2.63
C GLY A 101 -9.27 -13.77 4.00
N ILE A 102 -8.47 -14.33 4.91
CA ILE A 102 -8.89 -14.56 6.30
C ILE A 102 -9.10 -13.22 7.01
N LEU A 103 -8.16 -12.28 6.89
CA LEU A 103 -8.27 -10.94 7.47
C LEU A 103 -9.52 -10.20 6.96
N ALA A 104 -9.88 -10.35 5.68
CA ALA A 104 -11.11 -9.81 5.11
C ALA A 104 -12.37 -10.32 5.84
N GLY A 105 -12.40 -11.61 6.19
CA GLY A 105 -13.47 -12.22 6.98
C GLY A 105 -13.53 -11.70 8.42
N ARG A 106 -12.41 -11.20 8.95
CA ARG A 106 -12.30 -10.64 10.31
C ARG A 106 -12.59 -9.14 10.39
N ILE A 107 -12.68 -8.42 9.27
CA ILE A 107 -13.01 -6.98 9.25
C ILE A 107 -14.34 -6.68 9.95
N ARG A 108 -15.40 -7.45 9.65
CA ARG A 108 -16.71 -7.23 10.27
C ARG A 108 -16.67 -7.45 11.79
N PRO A 109 -16.15 -8.58 12.32
CA PRO A 109 -15.90 -8.74 13.75
C PRO A 109 -15.11 -7.59 14.38
N LEU A 110 -14.03 -7.12 13.74
CA LEU A 110 -13.24 -5.99 14.23
C LEU A 110 -14.07 -4.70 14.36
N VAL A 111 -14.92 -4.39 13.37
CA VAL A 111 -15.82 -3.22 13.41
C VAL A 111 -16.93 -3.40 14.45
N GLU A 112 -17.45 -4.61 14.62
CA GLU A 112 -18.46 -4.95 15.64
C GLU A 112 -17.86 -4.97 17.07
N GLY A 113 -16.53 -5.02 17.18
CA GLY A 113 -15.81 -4.79 18.42
C GLY A 113 -15.10 -6.01 19.01
N GLU A 114 -14.93 -7.08 18.25
CA GLU A 114 -14.14 -8.24 18.64
C GLU A 114 -12.65 -7.87 18.78
N ARG A 115 -12.02 -8.30 19.87
CA ARG A 115 -10.60 -8.02 20.20
C ARG A 115 -9.84 -9.26 20.70
N ASP A 116 -10.49 -10.42 20.68
CA ASP A 116 -9.88 -11.70 21.02
C ASP A 116 -8.87 -12.10 19.93
N ALA A 117 -7.58 -11.94 20.23
CA ALA A 117 -6.50 -12.21 19.30
C ALA A 117 -6.49 -13.66 18.82
N ASP A 118 -6.76 -14.63 19.72
CA ASP A 118 -6.72 -16.05 19.36
C ASP A 118 -7.81 -16.38 18.34
N LYS A 119 -9.02 -15.84 18.54
CA LYS A 119 -10.13 -16.02 17.57
C LYS A 119 -9.89 -15.32 16.24
N LEU A 120 -9.27 -14.13 16.29
CA LEU A 120 -9.07 -13.30 15.10
C LEU A 120 -7.89 -13.78 14.24
N THR A 121 -6.94 -14.48 14.85
CA THR A 121 -5.74 -15.04 14.19
C THR A 121 -5.91 -16.49 13.76
N GLU A 122 -7.02 -17.13 14.13
CA GLU A 122 -7.35 -18.49 13.72
C GLU A 122 -7.26 -18.66 12.19
N ASP A 123 -6.62 -19.75 11.77
CA ASP A 123 -6.30 -20.16 10.40
C ASP A 123 -5.28 -19.28 9.64
N MET A 124 -4.78 -18.19 10.24
CA MET A 124 -3.75 -17.36 9.62
C MET A 124 -2.35 -17.98 9.76
N GLY A 125 -1.49 -17.76 8.77
CA GLY A 125 -0.05 -17.96 8.87
C GLY A 125 0.64 -16.88 9.71
N GLU A 126 1.90 -17.10 10.08
CA GLU A 126 2.66 -16.25 11.02
C GLU A 126 2.60 -14.75 10.70
N LYS A 127 2.66 -14.40 9.41
CA LYS A 127 2.60 -13.00 8.95
C LYS A 127 1.21 -12.39 9.11
N GLY A 128 0.16 -13.11 8.72
CA GLY A 128 -1.22 -12.69 8.95
C GLY A 128 -1.52 -12.51 10.43
N GLN A 129 -1.03 -13.44 11.27
CA GLN A 129 -1.17 -13.34 12.72
C GLN A 129 -0.49 -12.09 13.27
N LYS A 130 0.77 -11.84 12.88
CA LYS A 130 1.51 -10.64 13.27
C LYS A 130 0.77 -9.36 12.87
N LEU A 131 0.29 -9.28 11.62
CA LEU A 131 -0.49 -8.13 11.17
C LEU A 131 -1.76 -7.93 11.99
N MET A 132 -2.52 -8.99 12.28
CA MET A 132 -3.73 -8.89 13.09
C MET A 132 -3.43 -8.39 14.51
N VAL A 133 -2.37 -8.92 15.14
CA VAL A 133 -1.92 -8.47 16.47
C VAL A 133 -1.55 -7.00 16.45
N ASP A 134 -0.74 -6.57 15.47
CA ASP A 134 -0.34 -5.16 15.32
C ASP A 134 -1.59 -4.25 15.12
N ILE A 135 -2.60 -4.70 14.36
CA ILE A 135 -3.88 -3.97 14.20
C ILE A 135 -4.61 -3.84 15.54
N LEU A 136 -4.67 -4.91 16.34
CA LEU A 136 -5.32 -4.91 17.65
C LEU A 136 -4.60 -3.97 18.63
N GLU A 137 -3.27 -3.95 18.61
CA GLU A 137 -2.49 -3.01 19.42
C GLU A 137 -2.77 -1.55 19.04
N GLU A 138 -2.81 -1.24 17.75
CA GLU A 138 -3.16 0.12 17.28
C GLU A 138 -4.61 0.49 17.62
N LEU A 139 -5.56 -0.45 17.53
CA LEU A 139 -6.94 -0.23 17.96
C LEU A 139 -7.05 0.10 19.45
N LEU A 140 -6.30 -0.60 20.31
CA LEU A 140 -6.26 -0.32 21.74
C LEU A 140 -5.73 1.08 22.03
N LYS A 141 -4.72 1.56 21.28
CA LYS A 141 -4.22 2.94 21.42
C LYS A 141 -5.28 3.97 21.04
N LEU A 142 -6.03 3.73 19.97
CA LEU A 142 -7.09 4.62 19.50
C LEU A 142 -8.30 4.64 20.44
N GLU A 143 -8.63 3.52 21.07
CA GLU A 143 -9.76 3.39 22.01
C GLU A 143 -9.42 3.90 23.43
N ALA A 144 -8.13 4.04 23.75
CA ALA A 144 -7.68 4.60 25.03
C ALA A 144 -7.69 6.15 25.08
N ASN A 145 -7.88 6.81 23.93
CA ASN A 145 -8.04 8.27 23.79
C ASN A 145 -9.52 8.68 23.73
#